data_AF-A0A968VXX6-F1
#
_entry.id   AF-A0A968VXX6-F1
#
_cell.length_a   1.000
_cell.length_b   1.000
_cell.length_c   1.000
_cell.angle_alpha   90.00
_cell.angle_beta   90.00
_cell.angle_gamma   90.00
#
_symmetry.space_group_name_H-M   'P 1'
#
loop_
_entity.id
_entity.type
_entity.pdbx_description
1 polymer ?
#
loop_
_entity_poly.entity_id
_entity_poly.type
_entity_poly.pdbx_seq_one_letter_code
_entity_poly.pdbx_strand_id
1 'polypeptide(L)'
;MVADKFNGYWIGTTDGLHYLYNNWPPVKTLMANKAEQKFIAAAFIDKTQLLISNYGGLSVANTATGSTREIPFAERVYSICAYDGDNDSIVVAGRNRLYWLNPKFEVQNIGRN
;
A
#
# COMPACT_ATOMS: atom_id res chain seq x y z
N MET A 1 3.07 7.48 5.53
CA MET A 1 1.84 7.83 6.27
C MET A 1 0.75 8.12 5.24
N VAL A 2 -0.48 7.68 5.48
CA VAL A 2 -1.64 7.93 4.62
C VAL A 2 -2.78 8.43 5.49
N ALA A 3 -3.38 9.56 5.14
CA ALA A 3 -4.54 10.09 5.84
C ALA A 3 -5.80 9.29 5.47
N ASP A 4 -6.59 8.93 6.48
CA ASP A 4 -7.93 8.40 6.32
C ASP A 4 -8.95 9.56 6.30
N LYS A 5 -10.12 9.32 5.70
CA LYS A 5 -11.23 10.27 5.61
C LYS A 5 -11.84 10.67 6.95
N PHE A 6 -11.47 9.98 8.04
CA PHE A 6 -11.97 10.20 9.39
C PHE A 6 -10.96 10.89 10.31
N ASN A 7 -10.06 11.73 9.78
CA ASN A 7 -8.97 12.38 10.54
C ASN A 7 -8.00 11.38 11.22
N GLY A 8 -8.02 10.13 10.79
CA GLY A 8 -7.05 9.12 11.21
C GLY A 8 -5.85 9.05 10.26
N TYR A 9 -4.78 8.41 10.71
CA TYR A 9 -3.58 8.21 9.91
C TYR A 9 -3.14 6.75 9.97
N TRP A 10 -2.92 6.17 8.79
CA TRP A 10 -2.22 4.91 8.63
C TRP A 10 -0.72 5.19 8.53
N ILE A 11 0.05 4.70 9.51
CA ILE A 11 1.49 4.87 9.60
C ILE A 11 2.14 3.51 9.47
N GLY A 12 2.92 3.35 8.42
CA GLY A 12 3.81 2.21 8.28
C GLY A 12 5.15 2.49 8.95
N THR A 13 5.63 1.51 9.71
CA THR A 13 6.84 1.56 10.53
C THR A 13 7.69 0.31 10.25
N THR A 14 8.78 0.15 10.99
CA THR A 14 9.61 -1.06 10.91
C THR A 14 8.94 -2.30 11.50
N ASP A 15 7.98 -2.11 12.41
CA ASP A 15 7.25 -3.17 13.11
C ASP A 15 5.86 -3.45 12.52
N GLY A 16 5.34 -2.60 11.63
CA GLY A 16 4.08 -2.92 10.97
C GLY A 16 3.35 -1.74 10.33
N LEU A 17 2.05 -1.94 10.11
CA LEU A 17 1.10 -0.89 9.72
C LEU A 17 0.16 -0.60 10.89
N HIS A 18 0.17 0.65 11.34
CA HIS A 18 -0.54 1.12 12.52
C HIS A 18 -1.55 2.21 12.15
N TYR A 19 -2.65 2.26 12.88
CA TYR A 19 -3.66 3.30 12.78
C TYR A 19 -3.61 4.22 14.00
N LEU A 20 -3.54 5.52 13.74
CA LEU A 20 -3.61 6.57 14.75
C LEU A 20 -4.90 7.36 14.52
N TYR A 21 -5.66 7.58 15.58
CA TYR A 21 -6.85 8.42 15.56
C TYR A 21 -6.77 9.38 16.74
N ASN A 22 -6.89 10.69 16.48
CA ASN A 22 -6.75 11.75 17.49
C ASN A 22 -5.42 11.74 18.28
N ASN A 23 -4.29 11.63 17.56
CA ASN A 23 -2.90 11.63 18.07
C ASN A 23 -2.46 10.35 18.81
N TRP A 24 -1.15 10.29 19.10
CA TRP A 24 -0.47 9.16 19.73
C TRP A 24 -1.04 8.82 21.12
N PRO A 25 -1.08 7.53 21.51
CA PRO A 25 -0.50 6.36 20.83
C PRO A 25 -1.39 5.71 19.74
N PRO A 26 -0.86 4.81 18.89
CA PRO A 26 -1.65 4.06 17.92
C PRO A 26 -2.75 3.25 18.60
N VAL A 27 -3.94 3.22 17.99
CA VAL A 27 -5.13 2.54 18.54
C VAL A 27 -5.35 1.16 17.92
N LYS A 28 -4.70 0.85 16.79
CA LYS A 28 -4.83 -0.44 16.10
C LYS A 28 -3.56 -0.75 15.29
N THR A 29 -3.09 -2.00 15.37
CA THR A 29 -2.09 -2.55 14.44
C THR A 29 -2.79 -3.52 13.49
N LEU A 30 -2.66 -3.28 12.18
CA LEU A 30 -3.34 -4.07 11.15
C LEU A 30 -2.45 -5.19 10.61
N MET A 31 -1.15 -4.93 10.53
CA MET A 31 -0.16 -5.87 10.04
C MET A 31 1.05 -5.77 10.95
N ALA A 32 1.32 -6.81 11.73
CA ALA A 32 2.60 -6.95 12.42
C ALA A 32 3.61 -7.52 11.44
N ASN A 33 4.79 -6.91 11.36
CA ASN A 33 5.80 -7.36 10.42
C ASN A 33 6.28 -8.77 10.74
N LYS A 34 6.28 -9.64 9.71
CA LYS A 34 7.22 -10.76 9.65
C LYS A 34 8.60 -10.18 9.31
N ALA A 35 9.66 -10.84 9.75
CA ALA A 35 11.02 -10.48 9.35
C ALA A 35 11.03 -10.31 7.81
N GLU A 36 11.50 -9.16 7.32
CA GLU A 36 11.51 -8.72 5.90
C GLU A 36 10.33 -7.91 5.35
N GLN A 37 9.28 -7.61 6.12
CA GLN A 37 8.15 -6.79 5.64
C GLN A 37 8.26 -5.28 5.97
N LYS A 38 9.47 -4.72 6.04
CA LYS A 38 9.67 -3.28 6.31
C LYS A 38 8.80 -2.43 5.38
N PHE A 39 7.98 -1.54 5.95
CA PHE A 39 7.06 -0.73 5.19
C PHE A 39 7.81 0.31 4.35
N ILE A 40 7.35 0.54 3.13
CA ILE A 40 7.92 1.56 2.22
C ILE A 40 6.86 2.63 1.93
N ALA A 41 5.73 2.25 1.35
CA ALA A 41 4.67 3.17 0.97
C ALA A 41 3.28 2.53 1.12
N ALA A 42 2.25 3.34 1.29
CA ALA A 42 0.87 2.91 1.10
C ALA A 42 0.04 4.01 0.43
N ALA A 43 -1.07 3.60 -0.18
CA ALA A 43 -2.11 4.49 -0.69
C ALA A 43 -3.47 3.81 -0.57
N PHE A 44 -4.52 4.61 -0.36
CA PHE A 44 -5.88 4.09 -0.51
C PHE A 44 -6.16 3.82 -2.00
N ILE A 45 -6.71 2.64 -2.26
CA ILE A 45 -7.19 2.23 -3.60
C ILE A 45 -8.71 2.06 -3.60
N ASP A 46 -9.35 2.06 -2.43
CA ASP A 46 -10.77 2.27 -2.27
C ASP A 46 -11.07 2.82 -0.85
N LYS A 47 -12.35 2.91 -0.46
CA LYS A 47 -12.79 3.42 0.85
C LYS A 47 -12.31 2.61 2.08
N THR A 48 -11.80 1.41 1.86
CA THR A 48 -11.47 0.38 2.85
C THR A 48 -10.18 -0.36 2.56
N GLN A 49 -9.56 -0.16 1.40
CA GLN A 49 -8.39 -0.91 0.98
C GLN A 49 -7.18 0.00 0.81
N LEU A 50 -6.08 -0.43 1.43
CA LEU A 50 -4.77 0.15 1.26
C LEU A 50 -3.95 -0.77 0.39
N LEU A 51 -3.38 -0.24 -0.69
CA LEU A 51 -2.22 -0.85 -1.32
C LEU A 51 -0.99 -0.51 -0.48
N ILE A 52 -0.17 -1.51 -0.19
CA ILE A 52 1.02 -1.41 0.63
C ILE A 52 2.20 -1.96 -0.18
N SER A 53 3.25 -1.16 -0.28
CA SER A 53 4.56 -1.58 -0.74
C SER A 53 5.45 -1.77 0.49
N ASN A 54 6.08 -2.94 0.57
CA ASN A 54 7.02 -3.31 1.61
C ASN A 54 8.22 -4.06 1.00
N TYR A 55 9.21 -4.40 1.83
CA TYR A 55 10.42 -5.07 1.36
C TYR A 55 10.19 -6.48 0.79
N GLY A 56 9.10 -7.14 1.22
CA GLY A 56 8.63 -8.42 0.72
C GLY A 56 7.76 -8.34 -0.53
N GLY A 57 7.39 -7.13 -0.99
CA GLY A 57 6.64 -6.93 -2.23
C GLY A 57 5.43 -6.01 -2.05
N LEU A 58 4.36 -6.35 -2.76
CA LEU A 58 3.12 -5.57 -2.79
C LEU A 58 2.00 -6.35 -2.09
N SER A 59 1.18 -5.68 -1.29
CA SER A 59 0.03 -6.30 -0.62
C SER A 59 -1.13 -5.33 -0.53
N VAL A 60 -2.33 -5.88 -0.39
CA VAL A 60 -3.54 -5.11 -0.09
C VAL A 60 -3.99 -5.46 1.31
N ALA A 61 -4.31 -4.44 2.09
CA ALA A 61 -4.91 -4.59 3.40
C ALA A 61 -6.29 -3.95 3.45
N ASN A 62 -7.26 -4.69 3.96
CA ASN A 62 -8.60 -4.18 4.23
C ASN A 62 -8.64 -3.58 5.64
N THR A 63 -8.86 -2.28 5.73
CA THR A 63 -8.84 -1.51 6.98
C THR A 63 -10.03 -1.84 7.90
N ALA A 64 -11.15 -2.26 7.31
CA ALA A 64 -12.36 -2.65 8.04
C ALA A 64 -12.20 -4.04 8.69
N THR A 65 -11.76 -5.04 7.92
CA THR A 65 -11.67 -6.43 8.38
C THR A 65 -10.33 -6.78 9.03
N GLY A 66 -9.27 -6.02 8.73
CA GLY A 66 -7.91 -6.40 9.11
C GLY A 66 -7.26 -7.45 8.21
N SER A 67 -7.97 -7.93 7.18
CA SER A 67 -7.41 -8.97 6.31
C SER A 67 -6.36 -8.39 5.37
N THR A 68 -5.36 -9.21 5.04
CA THR A 68 -4.27 -8.85 4.14
C THR A 68 -4.12 -9.90 3.05
N ARG A 69 -3.73 -9.47 1.86
CA ARG A 69 -3.46 -10.34 0.71
C ARG A 69 -2.22 -9.86 -0.03
N GLU A 70 -1.29 -10.77 -0.28
CA GLU A 70 -0.12 -10.49 -1.11
C GLU A 70 -0.50 -10.41 -2.59
N ILE A 71 0.15 -9.51 -3.30
CA ILE A 71 0.04 -9.36 -4.75
C ILE A 71 1.36 -9.84 -5.34
N PRO A 72 1.35 -10.92 -6.14
CA PRO A 72 2.52 -11.34 -6.88
C PRO A 72 3.01 -10.20 -7.76
N PHE A 73 4.25 -9.76 -7.53
CA PHE A 73 4.87 -8.68 -8.28
C PHE A 73 6.29 -9.06 -8.66
N ALA A 74 6.69 -8.76 -9.89
CA ALA A 74 7.95 -9.24 -10.46
C ALA A 74 9.19 -8.62 -9.78
N GLU A 75 9.03 -7.49 -9.10
CA GLU A 75 10.12 -6.84 -8.38
C GLU A 75 9.64 -6.08 -7.15
N ARG A 76 10.57 -5.45 -6.43
CA ARG A 76 10.23 -4.57 -5.31
C ARG A 76 9.66 -3.26 -5.83
N VAL A 77 8.52 -2.86 -5.27
CA VAL A 77 7.96 -1.52 -5.41
C VAL A 77 8.57 -0.62 -4.33
N TYR A 78 9.07 0.55 -4.72
CA TYR A 78 9.69 1.54 -3.82
C TYR A 78 8.81 2.75 -3.56
N SER A 79 7.79 2.98 -4.40
CA SER A 79 6.85 4.07 -4.21
C SER A 79 5.51 3.76 -4.87
N ILE A 80 4.45 4.36 -4.32
CA ILE A 80 3.13 4.42 -4.93
C ILE A 80 2.95 5.88 -5.36
N CYS A 81 2.90 6.11 -6.67
CA CYS A 81 3.09 7.44 -7.26
C CYS A 81 1.77 8.19 -7.42
N ALA A 82 0.73 7.52 -7.92
CA ALA A 82 -0.57 8.12 -8.20
C ALA A 82 -1.65 7.04 -8.25
N TYR A 83 -2.87 7.40 -7.84
CA TYR A 83 -4.07 6.58 -8.02
C TYR A 83 -5.07 7.39 -8.85
N ASP A 84 -5.53 6.79 -9.94
CA ASP A 84 -6.61 7.25 -10.80
C ASP A 84 -7.89 6.50 -10.39
N GLY A 85 -8.76 7.20 -9.67
CA GLY A 85 -10.01 6.62 -9.17
C GLY A 85 -11.09 6.43 -10.24
N ASP A 86 -10.98 7.06 -11.41
CA ASP A 86 -11.97 6.88 -12.47
C ASP A 86 -11.73 5.58 -13.24
N ASN A 87 -10.45 5.21 -13.41
CA ASN A 87 -10.03 3.98 -14.08
C ASN A 87 -9.55 2.89 -13.10
N ASP A 88 -9.75 3.11 -11.80
CA ASP A 88 -9.28 2.26 -10.69
C ASP A 88 -7.82 1.81 -10.85
N SER A 89 -6.99 2.71 -11.35
CA SER A 89 -5.65 2.41 -11.78
C SER A 89 -4.61 3.04 -10.88
N ILE A 90 -3.50 2.35 -10.66
CA ILE A 90 -2.44 2.87 -9.79
C ILE A 90 -1.08 2.78 -10.48
N VAL A 91 -0.32 3.86 -10.34
CA VAL A 91 1.07 3.92 -10.81
C VAL A 91 1.99 3.61 -9.63
N VAL A 92 2.83 2.60 -9.81
CA VAL A 92 3.86 2.23 -8.82
C VAL A 92 5.25 2.31 -9.43
N ALA A 93 6.25 2.68 -8.62
CA ALA A 93 7.64 2.72 -9.04
C ALA A 93 8.39 1.49 -8.53
N GLY A 94 8.91 0.69 -9.46
CA GLY A 94 9.84 -0.39 -9.17
C GLY A 94 11.29 0.08 -9.21
N ARG A 95 12.24 -0.84 -9.44
CA ARG A 95 13.67 -0.52 -9.40
C ARG A 95 14.09 0.38 -10.57
N ASN A 96 13.59 0.04 -11.78
CA ASN A 96 14.07 0.64 -13.03
C ASN A 96 12.93 1.09 -13.96
N ARG A 97 11.68 1.05 -13.50
CA ARG A 97 10.52 1.44 -14.30
C ARG A 97 9.30 1.76 -13.44
N LEU A 98 8.35 2.44 -14.06
CA LEU A 98 6.99 2.61 -13.54
C LEU A 98 6.11 1.48 -14.06
N TYR A 99 5.09 1.14 -13.29
CA TYR A 99 4.08 0.15 -13.65
C TYR A 99 2.70 0.75 -13.48
N TRP A 100 1.81 0.43 -14.42
CA TRP A 100 0.39 0.71 -14.32
C TRP A 100 -0.33 -0.57 -13.89
N LEU A 101 -0.97 -0.53 -12.72
CA LEU A 101 -1.71 -1.67 -12.17
C LEU A 101 -3.20 -1.35 -12.21
N ASN A 102 -3.99 -2.30 -12.70
CA ASN A 102 -5.45 -2.24 -12.59
C ASN A 102 -5.90 -2.75 -11.19
N PRO A 103 -7.17 -2.62 -10.80
CA PRO A 103 -7.63 -2.99 -9.45
C PRO A 103 -7.70 -4.51 -9.24
N LYS A 104 -7.59 -5.29 -10.32
CA LYS A 104 -7.36 -6.74 -10.25
C LYS A 104 -5.88 -7.08 -10.02
N PHE A 105 -5.03 -6.07 -9.99
CA PHE A 105 -3.56 -6.13 -9.89
C PHE A 105 -2.90 -6.90 -11.03
N GLU A 106 -3.50 -6.82 -12.22
CA GLU A 106 -2.86 -7.24 -13.45
C GLU A 106 -1.87 -6.15 -13.88
N VAL A 107 -0.65 -6.56 -14.21
CA VAL A 107 0.43 -5.65 -14.58
C VAL A 107 0.30 -5.28 -16.05
N GLN A 108 0.11 -3.99 -16.34
CA GLN A 108 0.25 -3.48 -17.70
C GLN A 108 1.62 -2.83 -17.87
N ASN A 109 2.35 -3.27 -18.89
CA ASN A 109 3.68 -2.76 -19.18
C ASN A 109 3.53 -1.42 -19.91
N ILE A 110 3.88 -0.33 -19.22
CA ILE A 110 4.04 0.98 -19.83
C ILE A 110 5.50 1.08 -20.30
N GLY A 111 5.72 1.19 -21.61
CA GLY A 111 7.04 1.08 -22.25
C GLY A 111 8.13 1.98 -21.65
N ARG A 112 9.39 1.69 -22.00
CA ARG A 112 10.54 2.53 -21.62
C ARG A 112 10.51 3.83 -22.44
N ASN A 113 10.59 4.98 -21.76
CA ASN A 113 11.01 6.24 -22.39
C ASN A 113 12.47 6.18 -22.80
#